data_AF-A0AAV9G3L8-F1
#
_entry.id   AF-A0AAV9G3L8-F1
#
_cell.length_a   1.000
_cell.length_b   1.000
_cell.length_c   1.000
_cell.angle_alpha   90.00
_cell.angle_beta   90.00
_cell.angle_gamma   90.00
#
_symmetry.space_group_name_H-M   'P 1'
#
loop_
_entity.id
_entity.type
_entity.pdbx_description
1 polymer ?
#
loop_
_entity_poly.entity_id
_entity_poly.type
_entity_poly.pdbx_seq_one_letter_code
_entity_poly.pdbx_strand_id
1 'polypeptide(L)'
;MEDCSEVESQADGPTRSCAGDSCGKDTRWMCSVCGEGFCDPCWDEHLPQLLKLNRKHEKVPIELFRRMNRIRERNRRLDGRTADYDRELHSKWFGFVRGDSSRHLSFGSTPRLATVMTECLTDDCPRKIPSIVSFLGQTGNMKLTWCIGAGSGKSTVIRMLIESHVEDDSDLSYWASPICSESGDPRPGTGDVQLFADPSTNLTPRPMIFADSEGLDGGEREPRAVLEVNRTNPITTNGNLRPVSAPSSEIWGRGNCVSDIMPKFLFSLSDTIVFVTKNPRNLHRVVSDKLIPWAHDALPARHIKPHLVILVNAQNSWADDQMSWEPGTATRNLLKSLDDGFSEAPHLQDVAQKVGRTGTARGPITTIHSLIKVLYASVTCIWLPRTSDYVRMDQQIRALYDALHK
;
A
#
# COMPACT_ATOMS: atom_id res chain seq x y z
N MET A 1 14.24 -39.39 -30.12
CA MET A 1 13.34 -40.49 -29.73
C MET A 1 14.11 -41.29 -28.70
N GLU A 2 13.93 -40.95 -27.44
CA GLU A 2 14.36 -41.80 -26.32
C GLU A 2 13.40 -41.53 -25.17
N ASP A 3 12.95 -42.65 -24.61
CA ASP A 3 11.82 -42.91 -23.73
C ASP A 3 11.69 -41.98 -22.51
N CYS A 4 10.48 -41.47 -22.32
CA CYS A 4 9.99 -40.97 -21.04
C CYS A 4 9.40 -42.15 -20.27
N SER A 5 10.14 -42.70 -19.32
CA SER A 5 9.56 -43.55 -18.27
C SER A 5 9.26 -42.70 -17.05
N GLU A 6 7.98 -42.71 -16.70
CA GLU A 6 7.36 -42.10 -15.54
C GLU A 6 8.02 -42.62 -14.26
N VAL A 7 8.53 -41.69 -13.44
CA VAL A 7 8.74 -41.95 -12.02
C VAL A 7 7.60 -41.23 -11.31
N GLU A 8 6.54 -41.99 -11.02
CA GLU A 8 5.52 -41.61 -10.06
C GLU A 8 6.20 -41.37 -8.70
N SER A 9 6.39 -40.10 -8.35
CA SER A 9 6.73 -39.74 -6.98
C SER A 9 5.46 -39.84 -6.15
N GLN A 10 5.26 -40.99 -5.51
CA GLN A 10 4.28 -41.19 -4.44
C GLN A 10 4.38 -40.03 -3.44
N ALA A 11 3.35 -39.18 -3.44
CA ALA A 11 3.19 -38.10 -2.50
C ALA A 11 2.58 -38.64 -1.20
N ASP A 12 3.39 -39.32 -0.40
CA ASP A 12 3.08 -39.54 1.02
C ASP A 12 3.54 -38.30 1.81
N GLY A 13 2.68 -37.29 1.87
CA GLY A 13 2.84 -36.15 2.76
C GLY A 13 2.39 -36.53 4.18
N PRO A 14 3.06 -36.09 5.26
CA PRO A 14 2.62 -36.42 6.60
C PRO A 14 1.33 -35.65 6.92
N THR A 15 0.20 -36.32 6.84
CA THR A 15 -1.07 -35.87 7.44
C THR A 15 -0.98 -36.02 8.96
N ARG A 16 -0.53 -34.98 9.67
CA ARG A 16 -0.65 -34.92 11.14
C ARG A 16 -1.24 -33.58 11.60
N SER A 17 -2.45 -33.30 11.15
CA SER A 17 -3.41 -32.56 11.97
C SER A 17 -3.65 -33.30 13.30
N CYS A 18 -4.12 -32.60 14.34
CA CYS A 18 -4.47 -33.16 15.66
C CYS A 18 -5.03 -34.60 15.58
N ALA A 19 -4.17 -35.61 15.75
CA ALA A 19 -4.49 -37.02 15.53
C ALA A 19 -4.39 -37.88 16.81
N GLY A 20 -4.04 -37.25 17.94
CA GLY A 20 -3.93 -37.93 19.24
C GLY A 20 -5.22 -37.82 20.07
N ASP A 21 -5.56 -38.89 20.79
CA ASP A 21 -6.72 -38.98 21.69
C ASP A 21 -6.69 -37.98 22.86
N SER A 22 -5.56 -37.32 23.10
CA SER A 22 -5.36 -36.24 24.08
C SER A 22 -5.55 -34.83 23.49
N CYS A 23 -5.81 -34.68 22.19
CA CYS A 23 -6.06 -33.38 21.57
C CYS A 23 -7.45 -32.86 21.96
N GLY A 24 -7.49 -31.81 22.78
CA GLY A 24 -8.68 -30.97 22.91
C GLY A 24 -9.03 -30.44 21.52
N LYS A 25 -10.23 -30.76 21.02
CA LYS A 25 -10.68 -30.62 19.62
C LYS A 25 -10.63 -29.19 19.03
N ASP A 26 -10.15 -28.22 19.80
CA ASP A 26 -10.05 -26.82 19.39
C ASP A 26 -8.68 -26.54 18.77
N THR A 27 -8.61 -26.70 17.44
CA THR A 27 -7.48 -26.20 16.65
C THR A 27 -7.41 -24.68 16.76
N ARG A 28 -6.37 -24.16 17.39
CA ARG A 28 -6.18 -22.71 17.64
C ARG A 28 -5.05 -22.12 16.81
N TRP A 29 -4.12 -22.95 16.36
CA TRP A 29 -2.88 -22.52 15.74
C TRP A 29 -2.71 -23.16 14.37
N MET A 30 -2.06 -22.44 13.48
CA MET A 30 -1.66 -22.90 12.16
C MET A 30 -0.16 -22.70 12.00
N CYS A 31 0.50 -23.66 11.35
CA CYS A 31 1.88 -23.46 10.91
C CYS A 31 1.91 -22.64 9.61
N SER A 32 2.59 -21.49 9.60
CA SER A 32 2.68 -20.64 8.39
C SER A 32 3.39 -21.30 7.21
N VAL A 33 4.17 -22.35 7.45
CA VAL A 33 4.97 -23.10 6.46
C VAL A 33 4.29 -24.39 6.02
N CYS A 34 3.78 -25.20 6.96
CA CYS A 34 3.12 -26.48 6.63
C CYS A 34 1.68 -26.29 6.18
N GLY A 35 0.99 -25.25 6.67
CA GLY A 35 -0.45 -25.08 6.50
C GLY A 35 -1.29 -26.06 7.33
N GLU A 36 -0.68 -26.76 8.29
CA GLU A 36 -1.35 -27.67 9.20
C GLU A 36 -1.83 -26.97 10.48
N GLY A 37 -2.91 -27.50 11.07
CA GLY A 37 -3.57 -26.96 12.25
C GLY A 37 -3.32 -27.78 13.51
N PHE A 38 -3.06 -27.08 14.62
CA PHE A 38 -2.68 -27.65 15.91
C PHE A 38 -3.42 -26.99 17.09
N CYS A 39 -3.67 -27.76 18.14
CA CYS A 39 -3.92 -27.23 19.49
C CYS A 39 -2.59 -26.91 20.20
N ASP A 40 -2.63 -26.32 21.40
CA ASP A 40 -1.41 -25.97 22.15
C ASP A 40 -0.49 -27.19 22.40
N PRO A 41 -0.97 -28.32 22.98
CA PRO A 41 -0.15 -29.50 23.20
C PRO A 41 0.46 -30.08 21.92
N CYS A 42 -0.34 -30.21 20.86
CA CYS A 42 0.13 -30.79 19.60
C CYS A 42 1.17 -29.92 18.89
N TRP A 43 1.12 -28.59 19.06
CA TRP A 43 2.18 -27.71 18.55
C TRP A 43 3.52 -28.01 19.21
N ASP A 44 3.53 -28.13 20.54
CA ASP A 44 4.76 -28.32 21.31
C ASP A 44 5.40 -29.69 21.03
N GLU A 45 4.60 -30.73 20.78
CA GLU A 45 5.08 -32.06 20.35
C GLU A 45 5.60 -32.07 18.90
N HIS A 46 5.03 -31.22 18.04
CA HIS A 46 5.39 -31.14 16.62
C HIS A 46 6.67 -30.30 16.40
N LEU A 47 6.91 -29.27 17.23
CA LEU A 47 8.04 -28.36 17.10
C LEU A 47 9.43 -29.05 17.02
N PRO A 48 9.75 -30.08 17.83
CA PRO A 48 11.02 -30.80 17.72
C PRO A 48 11.23 -31.53 16.39
N GLN A 49 10.15 -31.96 15.72
CA GLN A 49 10.23 -32.62 14.41
C GLN A 49 10.45 -31.61 13.29
N LEU A 50 9.85 -30.43 13.42
CA LEU A 50 9.98 -29.32 12.47
C LEU A 50 11.36 -28.66 12.49
N LEU A 51 12.01 -28.56 13.66
CA LEU A 51 13.38 -28.04 13.79
C LEU A 51 14.39 -28.89 13.00
N LYS A 52 14.11 -30.18 12.74
CA LYS A 52 14.96 -31.05 11.92
C LYS A 52 14.92 -30.71 10.43
N LEU A 53 13.88 -30.00 9.96
CA LEU A 53 13.70 -29.63 8.55
C LEU A 53 14.43 -28.35 8.14
N ASN A 54 15.20 -27.73 9.06
CA ASN A 54 15.95 -26.49 8.85
C ASN A 54 15.11 -25.35 8.21
N ARG A 55 13.81 -25.32 8.51
CA ARG A 55 12.88 -24.24 8.15
C ARG A 55 12.38 -23.61 9.45
N LYS A 56 12.23 -22.29 9.48
CA LYS A 56 11.66 -21.59 10.64
C LYS A 56 10.13 -21.69 10.56
N HIS A 57 9.56 -22.66 11.26
CA HIS A 57 8.11 -22.81 11.39
C HIS A 57 7.58 -21.82 12.43
N GLU A 58 6.50 -21.13 12.10
CA GLU A 58 5.89 -20.11 12.97
C GLU A 58 4.52 -20.57 13.47
N LYS A 59 4.27 -20.38 14.77
CA LYS A 59 2.98 -20.63 15.42
C LYS A 59 2.08 -19.41 15.19
N VAL A 60 1.04 -19.54 14.37
CA VAL A 60 0.16 -18.41 14.00
C VAL A 60 -1.27 -18.68 14.47
N PRO A 61 -1.96 -17.71 15.09
CA PRO A 61 -3.39 -17.86 15.38
C PRO A 61 -4.19 -18.22 14.12
N ILE A 62 -5.16 -19.13 14.24
CA ILE A 62 -5.92 -19.63 13.09
C ILE A 62 -6.61 -18.52 12.30
N GLU A 63 -7.21 -17.54 12.98
CA GLU A 63 -7.89 -16.43 12.31
C GLU A 63 -6.93 -15.51 11.57
N LEU A 64 -5.74 -15.28 12.13
CA LEU A 64 -4.69 -14.53 11.44
C LEU A 64 -4.21 -15.28 10.19
N PHE A 65 -3.98 -16.59 10.30
CA PHE A 65 -3.59 -17.43 9.16
C PHE A 65 -4.66 -17.44 8.06
N ARG A 66 -5.94 -17.59 8.42
CA ARG A 66 -7.07 -17.55 7.48
C ARG A 66 -7.16 -16.20 6.78
N ARG A 67 -7.10 -15.09 7.51
CA ARG A 67 -7.09 -13.74 6.95
C ARG A 67 -5.94 -13.54 5.96
N MET A 68 -4.71 -13.87 6.36
CA MET A 68 -3.53 -13.70 5.50
C MET A 68 -3.60 -14.57 4.24
N ASN A 69 -4.07 -15.81 4.36
CA ASN A 69 -4.27 -16.68 3.20
C ASN A 69 -5.40 -16.21 2.30
N ARG A 70 -6.50 -15.67 2.84
CA ARG A 70 -7.59 -15.11 2.04
C ARG A 70 -7.13 -13.93 1.21
N ILE A 71 -6.41 -12.98 1.82
CA ILE A 71 -5.79 -11.84 1.11
C ILE A 71 -4.89 -12.35 -0.01
N ARG A 72 -4.12 -13.41 0.25
CA ARG A 72 -3.23 -14.06 -0.72
C ARG A 72 -3.98 -14.77 -1.85
N GLU A 73 -5.05 -15.51 -1.54
CA GLU A 73 -5.81 -16.32 -2.50
C GLU A 73 -6.72 -15.47 -3.39
N ARG A 74 -7.32 -14.41 -2.85
CA ARG A 74 -8.13 -13.48 -3.65
C ARG A 74 -7.29 -12.79 -4.73
N ASN A 75 -5.99 -12.61 -4.50
CA ASN A 75 -5.05 -12.12 -5.51
C ASN A 75 -4.74 -13.17 -6.60
N ARG A 76 -5.09 -14.45 -6.40
CA ARG A 76 -4.81 -15.56 -7.34
C ARG A 76 -6.01 -15.96 -8.20
N ARG A 77 -7.25 -15.78 -7.73
CA ARG A 77 -8.44 -16.29 -8.45
C ARG A 77 -8.69 -15.47 -9.73
N LEU A 78 -8.92 -16.19 -10.83
CA LEU A 78 -9.32 -15.64 -12.14
C LEU A 78 -10.85 -15.53 -12.28
N ASP A 79 -11.59 -16.43 -11.63
CA ASP A 79 -13.05 -16.47 -11.66
C ASP A 79 -13.66 -15.37 -10.78
N GLY A 80 -14.62 -14.60 -11.32
CA GLY A 80 -15.32 -13.51 -10.61
C GLY A 80 -14.72 -12.11 -10.76
N ARG A 81 -13.62 -11.96 -11.50
CA ARG A 81 -12.91 -10.69 -11.67
C ARG A 81 -13.71 -9.56 -12.28
N THR A 82 -14.64 -9.84 -13.18
CA THR A 82 -15.45 -8.78 -13.81
C THR A 82 -16.26 -7.99 -12.78
N ALA A 83 -16.80 -8.64 -11.75
CA ALA A 83 -17.55 -7.98 -10.68
C ALA A 83 -16.62 -7.21 -9.72
N ASP A 84 -15.45 -7.77 -9.40
CA ASP A 84 -14.45 -7.09 -8.59
C ASP A 84 -13.93 -5.83 -9.34
N TYR A 85 -13.59 -5.95 -10.62
CA TYR A 85 -13.15 -4.83 -11.46
C TYR A 85 -14.24 -3.78 -11.62
N ASP A 86 -15.51 -4.18 -11.73
CA ASP A 86 -16.60 -3.24 -11.80
C ASP A 86 -16.72 -2.42 -10.50
N ARG A 87 -16.66 -3.07 -9.34
CA ARG A 87 -16.64 -2.40 -8.03
C ARG A 87 -15.46 -1.45 -7.90
N GLU A 88 -14.31 -1.87 -8.41
CA GLU A 88 -13.09 -1.08 -8.39
C GLU A 88 -13.17 0.14 -9.35
N LEU A 89 -13.84 0.03 -10.50
CA LEU A 89 -14.15 1.17 -11.37
C LEU A 89 -15.03 2.20 -10.65
N HIS A 90 -16.02 1.76 -9.88
CA HIS A 90 -16.86 2.64 -9.05
C HIS A 90 -16.10 3.28 -7.88
N SER A 91 -14.91 2.77 -7.55
CA SER A 91 -14.04 3.33 -6.51
C SER A 91 -13.12 4.44 -7.03
N LYS A 92 -13.12 4.73 -8.35
CA LYS A 92 -12.30 5.80 -8.94
C LYS A 92 -12.72 7.17 -8.44
N TRP A 93 -11.75 7.99 -8.05
CA TRP A 93 -11.96 9.37 -7.62
C TRP A 93 -11.53 10.38 -8.68
N PHE A 94 -10.29 10.33 -9.14
CA PHE A 94 -9.82 11.19 -10.22
C PHE A 94 -8.67 10.55 -10.97
N GLY A 95 -8.39 11.07 -12.15
CA GLY A 95 -7.32 10.56 -13.01
C GLY A 95 -7.11 11.37 -14.26
N PHE A 96 -6.33 10.80 -15.17
CA PHE A 96 -5.98 11.43 -16.43
C PHE A 96 -6.44 10.58 -17.61
N VAL A 97 -7.17 11.19 -18.53
CA VAL A 97 -7.78 10.51 -19.67
C VAL A 97 -7.41 11.25 -20.95
N ARG A 98 -7.28 10.54 -22.06
CA ARG A 98 -7.19 11.16 -23.38
C ARG A 98 -8.61 11.35 -23.89
N GLY A 99 -8.90 12.52 -24.47
CA GLY A 99 -10.19 12.74 -25.13
C GLY A 99 -10.24 12.00 -26.46
N ASP A 100 -11.42 11.58 -26.90
CA ASP A 100 -11.65 10.77 -28.10
C ASP A 100 -11.10 11.39 -29.40
N SER A 101 -10.86 12.71 -29.41
CA SER A 101 -10.42 13.47 -30.59
C SER A 101 -9.20 14.35 -30.36
N SER A 102 -8.60 14.36 -29.16
CA SER A 102 -7.47 15.24 -28.82
C SER A 102 -6.20 14.47 -28.51
N ARG A 103 -5.06 14.96 -29.00
CA ARG A 103 -3.71 14.55 -28.52
C ARG A 103 -3.44 15.01 -27.08
N HIS A 104 -4.38 15.75 -26.48
CA HIS A 104 -4.19 16.41 -25.19
C HIS A 104 -4.80 15.59 -24.07
N LEU A 105 -4.03 15.41 -23.00
CA LEU A 105 -4.49 14.76 -21.79
C LEU A 105 -5.45 15.68 -21.05
N SER A 106 -6.52 15.11 -20.51
CA SER A 106 -7.48 15.81 -19.66
C SER A 106 -7.46 15.20 -18.27
N PHE A 107 -7.51 16.05 -17.26
CA PHE A 107 -7.81 15.65 -15.89
C PHE A 107 -9.31 15.47 -15.76
N GLY A 108 -9.75 14.39 -15.12
CA GLY A 108 -11.15 14.20 -14.79
C GLY A 108 -11.33 13.66 -13.38
N SER A 109 -12.47 13.98 -12.80
CA SER A 109 -12.85 13.58 -11.44
C SER A 109 -14.29 13.08 -11.39
N THR A 110 -14.55 12.12 -10.52
CA THR A 110 -15.87 11.55 -10.23
C THR A 110 -16.39 12.10 -8.90
N PRO A 111 -17.68 11.91 -8.57
CA PRO A 111 -18.22 12.28 -7.26
C PRO A 111 -17.84 11.31 -6.12
N ARG A 112 -16.91 10.36 -6.33
CA ARG A 112 -16.65 9.27 -5.37
C ARG A 112 -16.36 9.73 -3.96
N LEU A 113 -15.58 10.81 -3.77
CA LEU A 113 -15.33 11.34 -2.42
C LEU A 113 -16.63 11.74 -1.72
N ALA A 114 -17.56 12.41 -2.43
CA ALA A 114 -18.86 12.78 -1.89
C ALA A 114 -19.74 11.55 -1.61
N THR A 115 -19.68 10.54 -2.48
CA THR A 115 -20.38 9.26 -2.27
C THR A 115 -19.89 8.55 -1.01
N VAL A 116 -18.57 8.36 -0.86
CA VAL A 116 -17.97 7.76 0.34
C VAL A 116 -18.36 8.55 1.59
N MET A 117 -18.27 9.87 1.54
CA MET A 117 -18.66 10.72 2.67
C MET A 117 -20.13 10.55 3.05
N THR A 118 -21.02 10.38 2.07
CA THR A 118 -22.44 10.14 2.32
C THR A 118 -22.69 8.77 2.95
N GLU A 119 -21.94 7.74 2.53
CA GLU A 119 -21.94 6.40 3.14
C GLU A 119 -21.46 6.43 4.61
N CYS A 120 -20.61 7.41 4.98
CA CYS A 120 -20.17 7.60 6.35
C CYS A 120 -21.22 8.29 7.24
N LEU A 121 -22.22 8.99 6.69
CA LEU A 121 -23.14 9.80 7.50
C LEU A 121 -24.08 8.93 8.34
N THR A 122 -24.33 9.37 9.56
CA THR A 122 -25.32 8.80 10.47
C THR A 122 -26.19 9.91 11.02
N ASP A 123 -27.42 9.59 11.44
CA ASP A 123 -28.33 10.56 12.06
C ASP A 123 -27.70 11.23 13.29
N ASP A 124 -26.89 10.49 14.04
CA ASP A 124 -26.17 10.97 15.23
C ASP A 124 -24.95 11.85 14.92
N CYS A 125 -24.42 11.80 13.69
CA CYS A 125 -23.24 12.54 13.28
C CYS A 125 -23.44 13.19 11.90
N PRO A 126 -24.23 14.28 11.82
CA PRO A 126 -24.59 14.91 10.55
C PRO A 126 -23.45 15.69 9.89
N ARG A 127 -22.32 15.87 10.58
CA ARG A 127 -21.13 16.57 10.08
C ARG A 127 -19.89 15.76 10.38
N LYS A 128 -19.21 15.32 9.31
CA LYS A 128 -17.97 14.56 9.37
C LYS A 128 -16.88 15.27 8.58
N ILE A 129 -15.66 15.23 9.09
CA ILE A 129 -14.47 15.74 8.40
C ILE A 129 -13.58 14.55 8.10
N PRO A 130 -13.40 14.14 6.84
CA PRO A 130 -12.61 12.96 6.53
C PRO A 130 -11.13 13.19 6.83
N SER A 131 -10.43 12.12 7.20
CA SER A 131 -8.99 12.03 7.16
C SER A 131 -8.57 11.28 5.90
N ILE A 132 -7.88 11.95 4.97
CA ILE A 132 -7.44 11.30 3.72
C ILE A 132 -6.01 10.77 3.88
N VAL A 133 -5.86 9.47 3.66
CA VAL A 133 -4.57 8.77 3.71
C VAL A 133 -4.21 8.28 2.30
N SER A 134 -3.20 8.89 1.68
CA SER A 134 -2.82 8.56 0.29
C SER A 134 -1.60 7.65 0.22
N PHE A 135 -1.75 6.53 -0.48
CA PHE A 135 -0.68 5.56 -0.72
C PHE A 135 0.00 5.83 -2.05
N LEU A 136 1.24 6.29 -1.99
CA LEU A 136 2.11 6.58 -3.13
C LEU A 136 3.24 5.55 -3.21
N GLY A 137 3.78 5.28 -4.39
CA GLY A 137 4.92 4.36 -4.51
C GLY A 137 5.23 3.96 -5.94
N GLN A 138 6.44 3.45 -6.16
CA GLN A 138 6.89 2.98 -7.48
C GLN A 138 6.12 1.72 -7.94
N THR A 139 5.93 1.57 -9.25
CA THR A 139 5.36 0.36 -9.87
C THR A 139 6.53 -0.54 -10.26
N GLY A 140 6.99 -1.38 -9.33
CA GLY A 140 8.12 -2.27 -9.61
C GLY A 140 7.76 -3.43 -10.54
N ASN A 141 8.45 -3.54 -11.68
CA ASN A 141 8.55 -4.74 -12.52
C ASN A 141 9.39 -5.87 -11.88
N MET A 142 9.39 -5.99 -10.54
CA MET A 142 10.12 -7.05 -9.85
C MET A 142 9.22 -8.26 -9.62
N LYS A 143 9.44 -9.29 -10.44
CA LYS A 143 9.07 -10.68 -10.15
C LYS A 143 9.79 -11.06 -8.86
N LEU A 144 9.07 -11.47 -7.81
CA LEU A 144 9.43 -12.57 -6.90
C LEU A 144 8.51 -12.61 -5.65
N THR A 145 7.84 -13.75 -5.55
CA THR A 145 7.63 -14.61 -4.37
C THR A 145 7.38 -13.91 -3.04
N TRP A 146 6.12 -13.49 -2.84
CA TRP A 146 5.28 -13.85 -1.68
C TRP A 146 3.95 -13.06 -1.73
N CYS A 147 3.99 -11.85 -2.28
CA CYS A 147 2.80 -11.16 -2.79
C CYS A 147 2.74 -11.37 -4.31
N ILE A 148 1.72 -12.06 -4.80
CA ILE A 148 1.44 -12.11 -6.24
C ILE A 148 0.92 -10.73 -6.61
N GLY A 149 1.83 -9.93 -7.14
CA GLY A 149 1.56 -8.70 -7.87
C GLY A 149 2.83 -7.94 -8.21
N ALA A 150 2.98 -7.56 -9.47
CA ALA A 150 4.02 -6.63 -9.91
C ALA A 150 3.73 -5.24 -9.30
N GLY A 151 4.65 -4.70 -8.49
CA GLY A 151 4.47 -3.39 -7.84
C GLY A 151 5.09 -3.30 -6.44
N SER A 152 4.98 -2.12 -5.82
CA SER A 152 5.41 -1.84 -4.42
C SER A 152 4.51 -2.47 -3.36
N GLY A 153 3.29 -2.91 -3.71
CA GLY A 153 2.35 -3.60 -2.81
C GLY A 153 1.33 -2.70 -2.09
N LYS A 154 1.10 -1.48 -2.60
CA LYS A 154 0.20 -0.48 -1.99
C LYS A 154 -1.23 -1.00 -1.78
N SER A 155 -1.84 -1.48 -2.85
CA SER A 155 -3.18 -2.08 -2.85
C SER A 155 -3.29 -3.25 -1.87
N THR A 156 -2.24 -4.07 -1.77
CA THR A 156 -2.20 -5.17 -0.80
C THR A 156 -2.20 -4.66 0.64
N VAL A 157 -1.46 -3.60 0.93
CA VAL A 157 -1.42 -3.00 2.28
C VAL A 157 -2.77 -2.37 2.64
N ILE A 158 -3.40 -1.64 1.72
CA ILE A 158 -4.75 -1.10 1.96
C ILE A 158 -5.75 -2.23 2.23
N ARG A 159 -5.71 -3.31 1.45
CA ARG A 159 -6.54 -4.49 1.69
C ARG A 159 -6.27 -5.09 3.07
N MET A 160 -5.01 -5.21 3.50
CA MET A 160 -4.67 -5.68 4.85
C MET A 160 -5.26 -4.79 5.95
N LEU A 161 -5.24 -3.47 5.78
CA LEU A 161 -5.80 -2.51 6.75
C LEU A 161 -7.33 -2.60 6.83
N ILE A 162 -8.01 -2.77 5.69
CA ILE A 162 -9.47 -2.93 5.65
C ILE A 162 -9.86 -4.28 6.28
N GLU A 163 -9.27 -5.37 5.80
CA GLU A 163 -9.60 -6.72 6.28
C GLU A 163 -9.16 -6.97 7.73
N SER A 164 -8.25 -6.17 8.30
CA SER A 164 -7.87 -6.31 9.70
C SER A 164 -8.96 -5.89 10.68
N HIS A 165 -9.91 -5.07 10.23
CA HIS A 165 -10.98 -4.47 11.06
C HIS A 165 -12.38 -4.98 10.70
N VAL A 166 -12.48 -5.98 9.82
CA VAL A 166 -13.73 -6.67 9.53
C VAL A 166 -13.75 -7.96 10.33
N GLU A 167 -14.71 -8.07 11.25
CA GLU A 167 -14.84 -9.23 12.15
C GLU A 167 -15.41 -10.44 11.42
N ASP A 168 -16.44 -10.24 10.58
CA ASP A 168 -17.14 -11.31 9.87
C ASP A 168 -16.84 -11.34 8.36
N ASP A 169 -16.56 -12.53 7.85
CA ASP A 169 -16.26 -12.75 6.43
C ASP A 169 -17.44 -12.38 5.50
N SER A 170 -18.68 -12.39 6.00
CA SER A 170 -19.86 -11.91 5.26
C SER A 170 -19.78 -10.42 4.93
N ASP A 171 -19.19 -9.64 5.84
CA ASP A 171 -19.14 -8.18 5.75
C ASP A 171 -18.01 -7.70 4.83
N LEU A 172 -17.04 -8.57 4.55
CA LEU A 172 -16.00 -8.31 3.54
C LEU A 172 -16.57 -8.07 2.14
N SER A 173 -17.77 -8.59 1.86
CA SER A 173 -18.45 -8.36 0.60
C SER A 173 -19.03 -6.94 0.49
N TYR A 174 -19.33 -6.30 1.63
CA TYR A 174 -19.84 -4.94 1.74
C TYR A 174 -18.72 -3.92 1.53
N TRP A 175 -17.55 -4.15 2.12
CA TRP A 175 -16.42 -3.25 2.01
C TRP A 175 -15.68 -3.37 0.67
N ALA A 176 -15.56 -2.26 -0.04
CA ALA A 176 -14.70 -2.19 -1.22
C ALA A 176 -13.22 -2.28 -0.81
N SER A 177 -12.42 -3.06 -1.54
CA SER A 177 -10.97 -3.16 -1.35
C SER A 177 -10.28 -3.20 -2.71
N PRO A 178 -9.07 -2.65 -2.84
CA PRO A 178 -8.38 -2.58 -4.12
C PRO A 178 -7.99 -3.97 -4.62
N ILE A 179 -7.94 -4.12 -5.95
CA ILE A 179 -7.47 -5.36 -6.57
C ILE A 179 -5.95 -5.27 -6.73
N CYS A 180 -5.25 -6.31 -6.29
CA CYS A 180 -3.81 -6.39 -6.51
C CYS A 180 -3.53 -6.79 -7.95
N SER A 181 -2.62 -6.08 -8.61
CA SER A 181 -2.12 -6.45 -9.94
C SER A 181 -1.59 -7.88 -9.97
N GLU A 182 -1.69 -8.57 -11.10
CA GLU A 182 -1.11 -9.90 -11.25
C GLU A 182 0.41 -9.87 -11.38
N SER A 183 1.08 -10.96 -10.98
CA SER A 183 2.51 -11.13 -11.21
C SER A 183 2.78 -11.43 -12.69
N GLY A 184 3.48 -10.54 -13.39
CA GLY A 184 3.99 -10.77 -14.74
C GLY A 184 3.27 -10.04 -15.86
N ASP A 185 2.16 -9.35 -15.57
CA ASP A 185 1.57 -8.38 -16.51
C ASP A 185 2.19 -6.99 -16.23
N PRO A 186 2.88 -6.37 -17.21
CA PRO A 186 3.42 -5.03 -17.06
C PRO A 186 2.35 -3.93 -17.13
N ARG A 187 1.08 -4.28 -17.39
CA ARG A 187 -0.02 -3.32 -17.37
C ARG A 187 -0.41 -2.96 -15.93
N PRO A 188 -0.73 -1.69 -15.65
CA PRO A 188 -1.33 -1.33 -14.36
C PRO A 188 -2.64 -2.10 -14.17
N GLY A 189 -2.81 -2.73 -13.00
CA GLY A 189 -4.04 -3.46 -12.65
C GLY A 189 -5.23 -2.51 -12.68
N THR A 190 -5.10 -1.43 -11.91
CA THR A 190 -5.92 -0.23 -12.02
C THR A 190 -5.04 1.01 -12.09
N GLY A 191 -5.48 1.95 -12.92
CA GLY A 191 -4.82 3.24 -13.07
C GLY A 191 -5.71 4.32 -12.48
N ASP A 192 -5.12 5.51 -12.36
CA ASP A 192 -5.70 6.68 -11.70
C ASP A 192 -5.69 6.56 -10.17
N VAL A 193 -6.53 7.34 -9.47
CA VAL A 193 -6.66 7.31 -8.00
C VAL A 193 -8.03 6.79 -7.60
N GLN A 194 -8.05 5.89 -6.62
CA GLN A 194 -9.25 5.29 -6.06
C GLN A 194 -9.40 5.60 -4.57
N LEU A 195 -10.63 5.56 -4.06
CA LEU A 195 -10.94 5.79 -2.64
C LEU A 195 -11.69 4.62 -2.00
N PHE A 196 -11.23 4.24 -0.81
CA PHE A 196 -11.78 3.19 0.03
C PHE A 196 -12.02 3.70 1.45
N ALA A 197 -13.19 3.41 2.02
CA ALA A 197 -13.50 3.75 3.40
C ALA A 197 -12.86 2.77 4.37
N ASP A 198 -12.41 3.26 5.52
CA ASP A 198 -11.93 2.44 6.62
C ASP A 198 -13.09 1.93 7.49
N PRO A 199 -13.29 0.61 7.65
CA PRO A 199 -14.43 0.05 8.38
C PRO A 199 -14.53 0.53 9.83
N SER A 200 -13.40 0.62 10.53
CA SER A 200 -13.35 0.96 11.96
C SER A 200 -13.61 2.43 12.24
N THR A 201 -13.24 3.35 11.34
CA THR A 201 -13.48 4.79 11.52
C THR A 201 -14.67 5.33 10.75
N ASN A 202 -15.30 4.56 9.85
CA ASN A 202 -16.40 5.00 8.99
C ASN A 202 -17.53 5.72 9.75
N LEU A 203 -17.88 5.20 10.94
CA LEU A 203 -18.96 5.74 11.76
C LEU A 203 -18.52 6.83 12.74
N THR A 204 -17.21 7.11 12.85
CA THR A 204 -16.68 8.17 13.72
C THR A 204 -16.88 9.57 13.13
N PRO A 205 -16.73 10.65 13.93
CA PRO A 205 -16.75 12.03 13.41
C PRO A 205 -15.64 12.36 12.40
N ARG A 206 -14.56 11.57 12.40
CA ARG A 206 -13.41 11.75 11.51
C ARG A 206 -13.12 10.45 10.74
N PRO A 207 -13.96 10.08 9.75
CA PRO A 207 -13.78 8.86 9.01
C PRO A 207 -12.47 8.88 8.22
N MET A 208 -11.72 7.79 8.26
CA MET A 208 -10.50 7.61 7.48
C MET A 208 -10.86 7.07 6.09
N ILE A 209 -10.25 7.66 5.06
CA ILE A 209 -10.43 7.25 3.66
C ILE A 209 -9.04 6.99 3.07
N PHE A 210 -8.84 5.77 2.58
CA PHE A 210 -7.61 5.36 1.91
C PHE A 210 -7.69 5.71 0.43
N ALA A 211 -6.70 6.47 -0.06
CA ALA A 211 -6.51 6.70 -1.48
C ALA A 211 -5.42 5.77 -2.03
N ASP A 212 -5.79 4.85 -2.93
CA ASP A 212 -4.82 4.04 -3.68
C ASP A 212 -4.48 4.75 -4.98
N SER A 213 -3.21 5.12 -5.16
CA SER A 213 -2.74 5.75 -6.38
C SER A 213 -2.16 4.73 -7.35
N GLU A 214 -2.22 5.04 -8.64
CA GLU A 214 -1.36 4.36 -9.61
C GLU A 214 0.11 4.45 -9.19
N GLY A 215 0.90 3.43 -9.54
CA GLY A 215 2.33 3.48 -9.28
C GLY A 215 3.02 4.53 -10.14
N LEU A 216 4.09 5.13 -9.61
CA LEU A 216 4.80 6.27 -10.23
C LEU A 216 5.45 5.95 -11.59
N ASP A 217 5.63 4.68 -11.91
CA ASP A 217 6.17 4.18 -13.18
C ASP A 217 5.04 3.63 -14.08
N GLY A 218 3.79 3.97 -13.77
CA GLY A 218 2.61 3.70 -14.58
C GLY A 218 2.76 4.40 -15.93
N GLY A 219 3.20 3.64 -16.94
CA GLY A 219 3.44 4.16 -18.28
C GLY A 219 2.16 4.60 -18.99
N GLU A 220 2.22 4.71 -20.32
CA GLU A 220 1.09 5.19 -21.13
C GLU A 220 -0.03 4.16 -21.36
N ARG A 221 0.09 2.94 -20.83
CA ARG A 221 -0.83 1.84 -21.13
C ARG A 221 -2.13 1.98 -20.34
N GLU A 222 -3.25 1.69 -20.99
CA GLU A 222 -4.54 1.63 -20.30
C GLU A 222 -4.59 0.53 -19.24
N PRO A 223 -5.27 0.76 -18.11
CA PRO A 223 -5.38 -0.22 -17.04
C PRO A 223 -6.23 -1.43 -17.42
N ARG A 224 -5.91 -2.57 -16.82
CA ARG A 224 -6.57 -3.86 -17.11
C ARG A 224 -8.07 -3.87 -16.81
N ALA A 225 -8.51 -3.21 -15.73
CA ALA A 225 -9.92 -3.15 -15.37
C ALA A 225 -10.83 -2.56 -16.48
N VAL A 226 -10.32 -1.58 -17.24
CA VAL A 226 -11.06 -0.96 -18.35
C VAL A 226 -11.23 -1.96 -19.50
N LEU A 227 -10.17 -2.74 -19.78
CA LEU A 227 -10.16 -3.74 -20.85
C LEU A 227 -11.05 -4.95 -20.51
N GLU A 228 -11.01 -5.44 -19.27
CA GLU A 228 -11.74 -6.66 -18.88
C GLU A 228 -13.25 -6.46 -18.75
N VAL A 229 -13.70 -5.28 -18.29
CA VAL A 229 -15.13 -5.02 -18.10
C VAL A 229 -15.78 -4.48 -19.39
N ASN A 230 -14.97 -4.20 -20.44
CA ASN A 230 -15.39 -3.53 -21.68
C ASN A 230 -16.28 -2.29 -21.41
N ARG A 231 -15.98 -1.59 -20.31
CA ARG A 231 -16.68 -0.39 -19.87
C ARG A 231 -15.78 0.80 -20.08
N THR A 232 -16.38 1.90 -20.50
CA THR A 232 -15.71 3.19 -20.57
C THR A 232 -15.33 3.65 -19.16
N ASN A 233 -14.17 4.30 -19.05
CA ASN A 233 -13.66 4.80 -17.78
C ASN A 233 -14.69 5.77 -17.16
N PRO A 234 -15.14 5.59 -15.90
CA PRO A 234 -16.09 6.50 -15.25
C PRO A 234 -15.66 7.97 -15.28
N ILE A 235 -14.36 8.22 -15.35
CA ILE A 235 -13.80 9.56 -15.49
C ILE A 235 -14.12 10.17 -16.87
N THR A 236 -14.14 9.40 -17.95
CA THR A 236 -14.50 9.89 -19.30
C THR A 236 -16.01 10.05 -19.47
N THR A 237 -16.81 9.13 -18.92
CA THR A 237 -18.27 9.14 -19.10
C THR A 237 -18.99 10.10 -18.17
N ASN A 238 -18.58 10.14 -16.91
CA ASN A 238 -19.31 10.83 -15.84
C ASN A 238 -18.47 11.93 -15.17
N GLY A 239 -17.22 12.13 -15.63
CA GLY A 239 -16.29 13.05 -15.00
C GLY A 239 -16.28 14.43 -15.62
N ASN A 240 -16.01 15.43 -14.78
CA ASN A 240 -15.75 16.80 -15.25
C ASN A 240 -14.34 16.86 -15.84
N LEU A 241 -14.24 16.88 -17.17
CA LEU A 241 -12.95 16.91 -17.87
C LEU A 241 -12.40 18.34 -17.96
N ARG A 242 -11.13 18.49 -17.63
CA ARG A 242 -10.36 19.73 -17.78
C ARG A 242 -9.08 19.44 -18.55
N PRO A 243 -8.76 20.19 -19.61
CA PRO A 243 -7.51 19.97 -20.34
C PRO A 243 -6.30 20.24 -19.44
N VAL A 244 -5.29 19.37 -19.53
CA VAL A 244 -4.01 19.57 -18.85
C VAL A 244 -3.10 20.36 -19.78
N SER A 245 -2.68 21.54 -19.31
CA SER A 245 -1.66 22.34 -20.00
C SER A 245 -0.29 22.07 -19.37
N ALA A 246 0.67 21.67 -20.20
CA ALA A 246 2.06 21.57 -19.78
C ALA A 246 2.67 22.97 -19.56
N PRO A 247 3.57 23.16 -18.58
CA PRO A 247 4.29 24.43 -18.37
C PRO A 247 5.22 24.80 -19.54
N SER A 248 5.61 23.82 -20.36
CA SER A 248 6.47 23.96 -21.55
C SER A 248 5.68 23.60 -22.82
N SER A 249 6.22 23.90 -24.00
CA SER A 249 5.69 23.43 -25.30
C SER A 249 5.77 21.91 -25.50
N GLU A 250 6.02 21.15 -24.44
CA GLU A 250 6.20 19.70 -24.43
C GLU A 250 4.85 19.00 -24.24
N ILE A 251 4.59 17.97 -25.03
CA ILE A 251 3.35 17.19 -24.92
C ILE A 251 3.50 16.22 -23.75
N TRP A 252 2.76 16.46 -22.67
CA TRP A 252 2.76 15.57 -21.51
C TRP A 252 1.97 14.29 -21.77
N GLY A 253 2.60 13.15 -21.49
CA GLY A 253 1.95 11.86 -21.44
C GLY A 253 1.29 11.58 -20.09
N ARG A 254 0.55 10.46 -20.01
CA ARG A 254 -0.04 9.95 -18.75
C ARG A 254 1.06 9.71 -17.71
N GLY A 255 2.19 9.13 -18.10
CA GLY A 255 3.30 8.83 -17.20
C GLY A 255 3.89 10.08 -16.54
N ASN A 256 3.96 11.21 -17.27
CA ASN A 256 4.38 12.49 -16.68
C ASN A 256 3.39 12.96 -15.61
N CYS A 257 2.08 12.85 -15.89
CA CYS A 257 1.04 13.31 -14.98
C CYS A 257 0.93 12.43 -13.72
N VAL A 258 1.05 11.11 -13.87
CA VAL A 258 1.07 10.14 -12.77
C VAL A 258 2.33 10.30 -11.91
N SER A 259 3.48 10.61 -12.51
CA SER A 259 4.75 10.72 -11.78
C SER A 259 5.05 12.10 -11.20
N ASP A 260 4.27 13.14 -11.54
CA ASP A 260 4.48 14.52 -11.06
C ASP A 260 3.21 15.19 -10.52
N ILE A 261 2.16 15.38 -11.34
CA ILE A 261 0.95 16.11 -10.91
C ILE A 261 0.18 15.34 -9.84
N MET A 262 -0.06 14.04 -10.05
CA MET A 262 -0.89 13.23 -9.16
C MET A 262 -0.35 13.24 -7.72
N PRO A 263 0.95 12.99 -7.46
CA PRO A 263 1.51 13.14 -6.13
C PRO A 263 1.27 14.55 -5.55
N LYS A 264 1.59 15.62 -6.28
CA LYS A 264 1.40 17.00 -5.77
C LYS A 264 -0.05 17.30 -5.38
N PHE A 265 -1.00 16.79 -6.16
CA PHE A 265 -2.42 16.92 -5.86
C PHE A 265 -2.80 16.14 -4.59
N LEU A 266 -2.37 14.88 -4.47
CA LEU A 266 -2.60 14.06 -3.27
C LEU A 266 -1.96 14.69 -2.03
N PHE A 267 -0.76 15.24 -2.15
CA PHE A 267 -0.06 15.97 -1.10
C PHE A 267 -0.81 17.21 -0.59
N SER A 268 -1.61 17.83 -1.43
CA SER A 268 -2.39 19.02 -1.07
C SER A 268 -3.68 18.65 -0.33
N LEU A 269 -4.19 17.42 -0.53
CA LEU A 269 -5.48 16.96 -0.01
C LEU A 269 -5.38 15.98 1.16
N SER A 270 -4.22 15.37 1.38
CA SER A 270 -4.07 14.30 2.36
C SER A 270 -3.61 14.81 3.73
N ASP A 271 -4.19 14.25 4.79
CA ASP A 271 -3.68 14.38 6.15
C ASP A 271 -2.42 13.52 6.34
N THR A 272 -2.37 12.36 5.70
CA THR A 272 -1.23 11.44 5.75
C THR A 272 -0.83 10.94 4.36
N ILE A 273 0.46 10.96 4.08
CA ILE A 273 1.07 10.36 2.89
C ILE A 273 1.82 9.10 3.30
N VAL A 274 1.42 7.96 2.74
CA VAL A 274 2.11 6.68 2.90
C VAL A 274 2.93 6.40 1.64
N PHE A 275 4.25 6.56 1.72
CA PHE A 275 5.16 6.22 0.64
C PHE A 275 5.62 4.76 0.76
N VAL A 276 5.22 3.91 -0.17
CA VAL A 276 5.51 2.47 -0.19
C VAL A 276 6.66 2.17 -1.15
N THR A 277 7.71 1.52 -0.66
CA THR A 277 8.86 1.09 -1.45
C THR A 277 9.28 -0.34 -1.12
N LYS A 278 9.76 -1.09 -2.12
CA LYS A 278 10.42 -2.38 -1.90
C LYS A 278 11.94 -2.30 -1.89
N ASN A 279 12.49 -1.13 -2.26
CA ASN A 279 13.92 -0.93 -2.35
C ASN A 279 14.38 0.15 -1.38
N PRO A 280 14.80 -0.21 -0.16
CA PRO A 280 15.31 0.76 0.81
C PRO A 280 16.60 1.44 0.33
N ARG A 281 17.38 0.82 -0.57
CA ARG A 281 18.64 1.41 -1.07
C ARG A 281 18.42 2.67 -1.90
N ASN A 282 17.27 2.77 -2.56
CA ASN A 282 16.91 3.95 -3.34
C ASN A 282 16.20 5.03 -2.52
N LEU A 283 15.97 4.80 -1.22
CA LEU A 283 15.12 5.67 -0.42
C LEU A 283 15.68 7.09 -0.28
N HIS A 284 17.00 7.24 -0.14
CA HIS A 284 17.65 8.55 -0.17
C HIS A 284 17.30 9.34 -1.44
N ARG A 285 17.47 8.70 -2.60
CA ARG A 285 17.15 9.32 -3.88
C ARG A 285 15.68 9.67 -4.00
N VAL A 286 14.77 8.80 -3.56
CA VAL A 286 13.34 9.08 -3.64
C VAL A 286 12.91 10.21 -2.71
N VAL A 287 13.45 10.26 -1.49
CA VAL A 287 13.19 11.36 -0.55
C VAL A 287 13.63 12.68 -1.18
N SER A 288 14.84 12.73 -1.73
CA SER A 288 15.46 13.92 -2.29
C SER A 288 14.85 14.38 -3.62
N ASP A 289 14.57 13.45 -4.53
CA ASP A 289 14.13 13.78 -5.90
C ASP A 289 12.60 13.86 -6.03
N LYS A 290 11.85 13.32 -5.07
CA LYS A 290 10.38 13.19 -5.16
C LYS A 290 9.68 13.75 -3.92
N LEU A 291 9.84 13.14 -2.75
CA LEU A 291 9.02 13.48 -1.57
C LEU A 291 9.23 14.92 -1.08
N ILE A 292 10.47 15.42 -1.10
CA ILE A 292 10.76 16.81 -0.72
C ILE A 292 10.22 17.79 -1.78
N PRO A 293 10.54 17.65 -3.09
CA PRO A 293 9.99 18.51 -4.12
C PRO A 293 8.46 18.53 -4.15
N TRP A 294 7.78 17.38 -4.04
CA TRP A 294 6.33 17.33 -4.04
C TRP A 294 5.71 18.04 -2.83
N ALA A 295 6.28 17.84 -1.63
CA ALA A 295 5.82 18.52 -0.43
C ALA A 295 6.05 20.03 -0.50
N HIS A 296 7.16 20.46 -1.10
CA HIS A 296 7.48 21.87 -1.34
C HIS A 296 6.50 22.50 -2.34
N ASP A 297 6.26 21.84 -3.47
CA ASP A 297 5.37 22.36 -4.53
C ASP A 297 3.91 22.41 -4.08
N ALA A 298 3.50 21.51 -3.17
CA ALA A 298 2.17 21.51 -2.55
C ALA A 298 2.00 22.57 -1.45
N LEU A 299 3.07 23.25 -0.99
CA LEU A 299 3.00 24.25 0.09
C LEU A 299 1.95 25.34 -0.13
N PRO A 300 1.81 25.96 -1.33
CA PRO A 300 0.88 27.07 -1.51
C PRO A 300 -0.59 26.63 -1.45
N ALA A 301 -0.87 25.38 -1.82
CA ALA A 301 -2.23 24.85 -1.93
C ALA A 301 -2.73 24.18 -0.64
N ARG A 302 -1.86 24.00 0.37
CA ARG A 302 -2.19 23.27 1.60
C ARG A 302 -2.33 24.20 2.81
N HIS A 303 -3.27 23.86 3.69
CA HIS A 303 -3.45 24.55 4.97
C HIS A 303 -2.78 23.83 6.16
N ILE A 304 -2.49 22.53 6.01
CA ILE A 304 -1.93 21.67 7.07
C ILE A 304 -0.74 20.88 6.49
N LYS A 305 0.27 20.60 7.32
CA LYS A 305 1.38 19.73 6.92
C LYS A 305 0.94 18.27 7.06
N PRO A 306 1.08 17.42 6.04
CA PRO A 306 0.73 16.02 6.18
C PRO A 306 1.72 15.28 7.08
N HIS A 307 1.27 14.18 7.66
CA HIS A 307 2.13 13.16 8.23
C HIS A 307 2.73 12.31 7.12
N LEU A 308 4.01 11.95 7.22
CA LEU A 308 4.69 11.07 6.27
C LEU A 308 4.92 9.71 6.91
N VAL A 309 4.43 8.66 6.28
CA VAL A 309 4.77 7.28 6.61
C VAL A 309 5.57 6.67 5.46
N ILE A 310 6.78 6.20 5.74
CA ILE A 310 7.61 5.47 4.78
C ILE A 310 7.46 3.99 5.09
N LEU A 311 6.82 3.26 4.19
CA LEU A 311 6.58 1.83 4.32
C LEU A 311 7.56 1.05 3.44
N VAL A 312 8.54 0.41 4.07
CA VAL A 312 9.50 -0.44 3.36
C VAL A 312 8.96 -1.87 3.32
N ASN A 313 8.40 -2.24 2.17
CA ASN A 313 7.83 -3.54 1.93
C ASN A 313 8.89 -4.58 1.55
N ALA A 314 8.69 -5.83 1.96
CA ALA A 314 9.51 -6.99 1.61
C ALA A 314 10.97 -6.90 2.08
N GLN A 315 11.19 -6.44 3.30
CA GLN A 315 12.52 -6.43 3.91
C GLN A 315 12.98 -7.86 4.25
N ASN A 316 14.21 -8.20 3.86
CA ASN A 316 14.84 -9.46 4.26
C ASN A 316 15.10 -9.43 5.78
N SER A 317 14.82 -10.55 6.45
CA SER A 317 14.96 -10.75 7.89
C SER A 317 16.42 -10.82 8.37
N TRP A 318 17.27 -9.87 8.00
CA TRP A 318 18.66 -9.82 8.49
C TRP A 318 18.77 -9.31 9.93
N ALA A 319 17.71 -8.70 10.45
CA ALA A 319 17.65 -8.24 11.83
C ALA A 319 16.77 -9.19 12.65
N ASP A 320 17.42 -10.13 13.33
CA ASP A 320 16.81 -10.95 14.39
C ASP A 320 16.52 -10.13 15.65
N ASP A 321 16.97 -8.87 15.72
CA ASP A 321 16.68 -7.95 16.83
C ASP A 321 15.28 -7.32 16.69
N GLN A 322 14.41 -7.59 17.66
CA GLN A 322 13.05 -7.03 17.75
C GLN A 322 13.04 -5.49 17.78
N MET A 323 14.07 -4.84 18.35
CA MET A 323 14.16 -3.37 18.38
C MET A 323 14.33 -2.75 17.00
N SER A 324 14.81 -3.50 16.01
CA SER A 324 14.96 -3.00 14.64
C SER A 324 13.63 -2.82 13.90
N TRP A 325 12.58 -3.52 14.35
CA TRP A 325 11.23 -3.50 13.77
C TRP A 325 10.32 -2.46 14.43
N GLU A 326 10.74 -1.87 15.55
CA GLU A 326 10.00 -0.80 16.21
C GLU A 326 10.00 0.48 15.34
N PRO A 327 8.82 1.06 15.03
CA PRO A 327 8.71 2.23 14.16
C PRO A 327 9.59 3.41 14.60
N GLY A 328 9.73 3.63 15.91
CA GLY A 328 10.58 4.69 16.44
C GLY A 328 12.06 4.50 16.11
N THR A 329 12.57 3.28 16.28
CA THR A 329 13.98 2.94 15.96
C THR A 329 14.21 2.94 14.46
N ALA A 330 13.31 2.33 13.69
CA ALA A 330 13.30 2.35 12.23
C ALA A 330 13.37 3.78 11.67
N THR A 331 12.54 4.68 12.21
CA THR A 331 12.50 6.09 11.79
C THR A 331 13.81 6.80 12.09
N ARG A 332 14.37 6.64 13.30
CA ARG A 332 15.65 7.27 13.66
C ARG A 332 16.80 6.79 12.77
N ASN A 333 16.87 5.48 12.53
CA ASN A 333 17.91 4.90 11.69
C ASN A 333 17.80 5.39 10.24
N LEU A 334 16.58 5.45 9.71
CA LEU A 334 16.32 5.99 8.39
C LEU A 334 16.77 7.45 8.30
N LEU A 335 16.27 8.32 9.19
CA LEU A 335 16.59 9.76 9.14
C LEU A 335 18.11 10.00 9.26
N LYS A 336 18.80 9.24 10.13
CA LYS A 336 20.25 9.30 10.25
C LYS A 336 20.95 8.92 8.94
N SER A 337 20.48 7.89 8.24
CA SER A 337 21.05 7.47 6.94
C SER A 337 20.80 8.46 5.80
N LEU A 338 19.84 9.37 5.96
CA LEU A 338 19.52 10.39 4.96
C LEU A 338 20.38 11.65 5.11
N ASP A 339 20.88 11.94 6.31
CA ASP A 339 21.53 13.22 6.58
C ASP A 339 22.91 13.38 5.89
N ASP A 340 23.56 12.28 5.52
CA ASP A 340 24.90 12.28 4.89
C ASP A 340 24.92 12.91 3.48
N GLY A 341 23.78 12.98 2.78
CA GLY A 341 23.71 13.43 1.37
C GLY A 341 23.25 14.88 1.15
N PHE A 342 22.97 15.66 2.21
CA PHE A 342 22.37 16.99 2.05
C PHE A 342 23.31 18.03 1.42
N SER A 343 24.60 18.00 1.78
CA SER A 343 25.60 18.94 1.24
C SER A 343 25.88 18.73 -0.25
N GLU A 344 25.62 17.52 -0.75
CA GLU A 344 25.91 17.11 -2.13
C GLU A 344 24.72 17.35 -3.08
N ALA A 345 23.60 17.88 -2.58
CA ALA A 345 22.35 18.06 -3.32
C ALA A 345 21.95 19.55 -3.46
N PRO A 346 22.42 20.26 -4.50
CA PRO A 346 22.15 21.70 -4.67
C PRO A 346 20.66 22.05 -4.74
N HIS A 347 19.82 21.17 -5.32
CA HIS A 347 18.38 21.39 -5.39
C HIS A 347 17.71 21.38 -4.01
N LEU A 348 18.19 20.54 -3.08
CA LEU A 348 17.69 20.53 -1.71
C LEU A 348 18.10 21.78 -0.94
N GLN A 349 19.27 22.32 -1.21
CA GLN A 349 19.74 23.57 -0.62
C GLN A 349 18.90 24.76 -1.10
N ASP A 350 18.53 24.80 -2.38
CA ASP A 350 17.61 25.80 -2.92
C ASP A 350 16.23 25.70 -2.26
N VAL A 351 15.66 24.50 -2.14
CA VAL A 351 14.40 24.27 -1.42
C VAL A 351 14.52 24.71 0.05
N ALA A 352 15.60 24.34 0.74
CA ALA A 352 15.85 24.74 2.11
C ALA A 352 15.95 26.26 2.27
N GLN A 353 16.60 26.96 1.34
CA GLN A 353 16.71 28.41 1.37
C GLN A 353 15.34 29.07 1.15
N LYS A 354 14.56 28.59 0.17
CA LYS A 354 13.19 29.08 -0.11
C LYS A 354 12.28 28.90 1.10
N VAL A 355 12.29 27.72 1.70
CA VAL A 355 11.49 27.39 2.88
C VAL A 355 11.98 28.16 4.12
N GLY A 356 13.28 28.37 4.29
CA GLY A 356 13.82 29.17 5.37
C GLY A 356 13.36 30.64 5.32
N ARG A 357 13.23 31.21 4.12
CA ARG A 357 12.75 32.59 3.91
C ARG A 357 11.28 32.78 4.25
N THR A 358 10.45 31.73 4.23
CA THR A 358 9.02 31.84 4.57
C THR A 358 8.76 31.91 6.08
N GLY A 359 9.79 31.86 6.92
CA GLY A 359 9.66 31.91 8.38
C GLY A 359 9.08 30.62 9.00
N THR A 360 8.93 29.57 8.21
CA THR A 360 8.36 28.28 8.64
C THR A 360 9.34 27.41 9.44
N ALA A 361 10.63 27.74 9.39
CA ALA A 361 11.70 27.06 10.12
C ALA A 361 12.12 27.84 11.37
N ARG A 362 12.38 27.13 12.48
CA ARG A 362 12.89 27.71 13.74
C ARG A 362 14.42 27.85 13.79
N GLY A 363 15.11 27.71 12.66
CA GLY A 363 16.58 27.73 12.58
C GLY A 363 17.11 27.39 11.18
N PRO A 364 18.44 27.35 11.00
CA PRO A 364 19.05 27.01 9.72
C PRO A 364 18.77 25.55 9.35
N ILE A 365 18.38 25.32 8.09
CA ILE A 365 18.13 23.99 7.55
C ILE A 365 19.43 23.47 6.93
N THR A 366 20.13 22.59 7.63
CA THR A 366 21.45 22.05 7.21
C THR A 366 21.44 20.55 6.94
N THR A 367 20.32 19.87 7.13
CA THR A 367 20.19 18.42 6.91
C THR A 367 18.85 18.06 6.26
N ILE A 368 18.78 16.88 5.63
CA ILE A 368 17.53 16.34 5.05
C ILE A 368 16.46 16.21 6.14
N HIS A 369 16.83 15.69 7.31
CA HIS A 369 15.92 15.55 8.44
C HIS A 369 15.33 16.91 8.88
N SER A 370 16.16 17.97 8.93
CA SER A 370 15.68 19.31 9.26
C SER A 370 14.70 19.84 8.22
N LEU A 371 14.96 19.61 6.93
CA LEU A 371 14.08 20.04 5.85
C LEU A 371 12.73 19.29 5.89
N ILE A 372 12.77 17.98 6.11
CA ILE A 372 11.59 17.13 6.27
C ILE A 372 10.71 17.63 7.42
N LYS A 373 11.29 18.01 8.57
CA LYS A 373 10.55 18.56 9.72
C LYS A 373 9.84 19.88 9.41
N VAL A 374 10.34 20.64 8.43
CA VAL A 374 9.65 21.86 7.99
C VAL A 374 8.51 21.52 7.03
N LEU A 375 8.68 20.51 6.18
CA LEU A 375 7.71 20.12 5.16
C LEU A 375 6.59 19.20 5.66
N TYR A 376 6.80 18.43 6.71
CA TYR A 376 5.86 17.43 7.24
C TYR A 376 5.56 17.67 8.73
N ALA A 377 4.37 17.27 9.19
CA ALA A 377 4.00 17.33 10.60
C ALA A 377 4.71 16.26 11.44
N SER A 378 4.86 15.05 10.89
CA SER A 378 5.65 13.98 11.47
C SER A 378 6.19 13.05 10.39
N VAL A 379 7.20 12.25 10.73
CA VAL A 379 7.70 11.17 9.87
C VAL A 379 7.75 9.88 10.68
N THR A 380 7.27 8.79 10.09
CA THR A 380 7.33 7.43 10.65
C THR A 380 7.82 6.47 9.57
N CYS A 381 8.72 5.54 9.92
CA CYS A 381 9.20 4.48 9.05
C CYS A 381 8.74 3.12 9.61
N ILE A 382 8.20 2.26 8.74
CA ILE A 382 7.65 0.94 9.11
C ILE A 382 8.17 -0.08 8.10
N TRP A 383 8.58 -1.25 8.57
CA TRP A 383 9.16 -2.31 7.74
C TRP A 383 8.20 -3.49 7.68
N LEU A 384 7.79 -3.90 6.49
CA LEU A 384 7.02 -5.14 6.33
C LEU A 384 7.95 -6.32 6.00
N PRO A 385 7.76 -7.47 6.68
CA PRO A 385 8.59 -8.64 6.43
C PRO A 385 8.33 -9.24 5.04
N ARG A 386 9.37 -9.87 4.46
CA ARG A 386 9.28 -10.57 3.16
C ARG A 386 8.70 -11.99 3.26
N THR A 387 8.91 -12.66 4.39
CA THR A 387 8.61 -14.08 4.58
C THR A 387 7.21 -14.31 5.15
N SER A 388 6.81 -15.57 5.28
CA SER A 388 5.57 -16.02 5.93
C SER A 388 5.49 -15.76 7.43
N ASP A 389 6.12 -14.67 7.90
CA ASP A 389 6.10 -14.19 9.28
C ASP A 389 4.79 -13.41 9.49
N TYR A 390 3.70 -14.17 9.62
CA TYR A 390 2.35 -13.61 9.66
C TYR A 390 2.12 -12.80 10.93
N VAL A 391 2.70 -13.21 12.06
CA VAL A 391 2.56 -12.48 13.32
C VAL A 391 3.26 -11.14 13.21
N ARG A 392 4.49 -11.09 12.69
CA ARG A 392 5.20 -9.81 12.51
C ARG A 392 4.52 -8.93 11.48
N MET A 393 4.02 -9.51 10.40
CA MET A 393 3.25 -8.75 9.41
C MET A 393 2.06 -8.07 10.05
N ASP A 394 1.28 -8.79 10.85
CA ASP A 394 0.12 -8.25 11.56
C ASP A 394 0.51 -7.12 12.52
N GLN A 395 1.57 -7.32 13.30
CA GLN A 395 2.10 -6.29 14.21
C GLN A 395 2.48 -5.00 13.46
N GLN A 396 3.13 -5.12 12.31
CA GLN A 396 3.55 -3.96 11.51
C GLN A 396 2.37 -3.27 10.81
N ILE A 397 1.33 -4.02 10.43
CA ILE A 397 0.07 -3.45 9.91
C ILE A 397 -0.69 -2.68 11.01
N ARG A 398 -0.72 -3.20 12.25
CA ARG A 398 -1.28 -2.46 13.39
C ARG A 398 -0.48 -1.19 13.69
N ALA A 399 0.85 -1.30 13.73
CA ALA A 399 1.73 -0.14 13.92
C ALA A 399 1.57 0.90 12.80
N LEU A 400 1.30 0.46 11.57
CA LEU A 400 0.94 1.35 10.47
C LEU A 400 -0.38 2.04 10.77
N TYR A 401 -1.43 1.30 11.10
CA TYR A 401 -2.74 1.85 11.41
C TYR A 401 -2.68 2.90 12.55
N ASP A 402 -1.94 2.63 13.62
CA ASP A 402 -1.71 3.58 14.71
C ASP A 402 -1.00 4.85 14.23
N ALA A 403 -0.04 4.73 13.32
CA ALA A 403 0.66 5.86 12.74
C ALA A 403 -0.23 6.73 11.85
N LEU A 404 -1.32 6.19 11.28
CA LEU A 404 -2.30 6.92 10.48
C LEU A 404 -3.29 7.75 11.32
N HIS A 405 -3.38 7.49 12.64
CA HIS A 405 -4.28 8.19 13.56
C HIS A 405 -3.65 9.41 14.26
N LYS A 406 -2.40 9.74 13.93
CA LYS A 406 -1.73 10.95 14.40
C LYS A 406 -2.36 12.19 13.79
#